data_AF-A0AAI9V4V6-F1
#
_entry.id   AF-A0AAI9V4V6-F1
#
_cell.length_a   1.000
_cell.length_b   1.000
_cell.length_c   1.000
_cell.angle_alpha   90.00
_cell.angle_beta   90.00
_cell.angle_gamma   90.00
#
_symmetry.space_group_name_H-M   'P 1'
#
loop_
_entity.id
_entity.type
_entity.pdbx_description
1 polymer ?
#
loop_
_entity_poly.entity_id
_entity_poly.type
_entity_poly.pdbx_seq_one_letter_code
_entity_poly.pdbx_strand_id
1 'polypeptide(L)'
;MQFPTFAVLASIMVAGASAQATYETANYLSVCQQGTNLFCTGNINVCQKGKTDTFDAKATKANEEACKGLQRGNSCTQTVACV
;
A
#
# COMPACT_ATOMS: atom_id res chain seq x y z
N MET A 1 38.29 32.83 -13.53
CA MET A 1 37.11 32.33 -14.26
C MET A 1 36.02 32.03 -13.24
N GLN A 2 34.99 32.86 -13.25
CA GLN A 2 33.84 32.87 -12.34
C GLN A 2 32.80 31.87 -12.86
N PHE A 3 32.40 30.89 -12.06
CA PHE A 3 31.34 29.94 -12.41
C PHE A 3 29.99 30.46 -11.91
N PRO A 4 28.93 30.43 -12.74
CA PRO A 4 27.67 31.08 -12.45
C PRO A 4 26.85 30.27 -11.43
N THR A 5 26.19 31.04 -10.59
CA THR A 5 25.17 30.66 -9.61
C THR A 5 23.99 29.97 -10.31
N PHE A 6 23.73 28.71 -9.99
CA PHE A 6 22.42 28.08 -10.25
C PHE A 6 21.62 28.10 -8.95
N ALA A 7 20.74 29.10 -8.79
CA ALA A 7 19.71 29.11 -7.77
C ALA A 7 18.58 28.16 -8.21
N VAL A 8 18.58 26.94 -7.68
CA VAL A 8 17.46 26.02 -7.85
C VAL A 8 16.43 26.35 -6.77
N LEU A 9 15.35 27.02 -7.19
CA LEU A 9 14.10 27.12 -6.43
C LEU A 9 13.49 25.72 -6.32
N ALA A 10 13.78 25.01 -5.23
CA ALA A 10 13.09 23.78 -4.90
C ALA A 10 11.73 24.15 -4.28
N SER A 11 10.68 23.82 -5.03
CA SER A 11 9.27 23.99 -4.73
C SER A 11 8.91 23.55 -3.31
N ILE A 12 8.17 24.41 -2.61
CA ILE A 12 7.52 24.09 -1.34
C ILE A 12 6.46 23.03 -1.64
N MET A 13 6.82 21.75 -1.45
CA MET A 13 5.84 20.68 -1.37
C MET A 13 5.07 20.92 -0.08
N VAL A 14 3.87 21.51 -0.21
CA VAL A 14 2.86 21.50 0.84
C VAL A 14 2.63 20.04 1.19
N ALA A 15 3.24 19.60 2.30
CA ALA A 15 2.86 18.38 2.96
C ALA A 15 1.45 18.62 3.49
N GLY A 16 0.45 18.39 2.62
CA GLY A 16 -0.92 18.26 3.05
C GLY A 16 -0.91 17.23 4.17
N ALA A 17 -1.44 17.64 5.33
CA ALA A 17 -1.66 16.76 6.46
C ALA A 17 -2.63 15.66 5.99
N SER A 18 -2.08 14.60 5.40
CA SER A 18 -2.79 13.39 5.12
C SER A 18 -3.02 12.72 6.48
N ALA A 19 -4.26 12.39 6.79
CA ALA A 19 -4.57 11.48 7.88
C ALA A 19 -3.62 10.29 7.75
N GLN A 20 -2.77 10.07 8.75
CA GLN A 20 -1.73 9.06 8.69
C GLN A 20 -2.42 7.69 8.63
N ALA A 21 -2.48 7.10 7.43
CA ALA A 21 -3.03 5.77 7.25
C ALA A 21 -2.28 4.81 8.16
N THR A 22 -3.01 4.11 9.02
CA THR A 22 -2.45 3.01 9.82
C THR A 22 -2.52 1.74 8.98
N TYR A 23 -1.53 0.86 9.07
CA TYR A 23 -1.53 -0.38 8.29
C TYR A 23 -1.77 -1.57 9.19
N GLU A 24 -2.70 -2.44 8.79
CA GLU A 24 -3.02 -3.68 9.49
C GLU A 24 -2.84 -4.86 8.54
N THR A 25 -2.58 -6.04 9.11
CA THR A 25 -2.40 -7.28 8.36
C THR A 25 -3.34 -8.37 8.83
N ALA A 26 -3.77 -9.21 7.90
CA ALA A 26 -4.66 -10.33 8.16
C ALA A 26 -4.39 -11.49 7.20
N ASN A 27 -4.64 -12.73 7.63
CA ASN A 27 -4.38 -13.94 6.83
C ASN A 27 -5.48 -15.03 6.95
N TYR A 28 -6.69 -14.66 7.40
CA TYR A 28 -7.73 -15.64 7.74
C TYR A 28 -8.61 -16.04 6.54
N LEU A 29 -8.78 -15.17 5.54
CA LEU A 29 -9.50 -15.46 4.29
C LEU A 29 -8.72 -15.08 3.02
N SER A 30 -7.57 -14.42 3.16
CA SER A 30 -6.83 -13.87 2.03
C SER A 30 -6.08 -14.94 1.23
N VAL A 31 -6.24 -14.85 -0.08
CA VAL A 31 -5.56 -15.69 -1.07
C VAL A 31 -5.02 -14.84 -2.21
N CYS A 32 -4.04 -15.37 -2.93
CA CYS A 32 -3.53 -14.75 -4.14
C CYS A 32 -4.57 -14.82 -5.25
N GLN A 33 -5.13 -13.67 -5.63
CA GLN A 33 -6.06 -13.55 -6.74
C GLN A 33 -5.38 -12.91 -7.95
N GLN A 34 -5.85 -13.27 -9.15
CA GLN A 34 -5.29 -12.74 -10.39
C GLN A 34 -5.93 -11.38 -10.72
N GLY A 35 -5.13 -10.32 -10.69
CA GLY A 35 -5.42 -9.02 -11.31
C GLY A 35 -4.41 -8.73 -12.42
N THR A 36 -3.90 -7.50 -12.48
CA THR A 36 -2.72 -7.14 -13.30
C THR A 36 -1.49 -7.95 -12.86
N ASN A 37 -1.26 -8.00 -11.55
CA ASN A 37 -0.34 -8.93 -10.90
C ASN A 37 -1.14 -9.88 -9.99
N LEU A 38 -0.50 -10.95 -9.51
CA LEU A 38 -1.07 -11.71 -8.39
C LEU A 38 -1.10 -10.80 -7.16
N PHE A 39 -2.26 -10.71 -6.53
CA PHE A 39 -2.53 -9.77 -5.46
C PHE A 39 -3.18 -10.49 -4.28
N CYS A 40 -2.64 -10.28 -3.09
CA CYS A 40 -3.20 -10.85 -1.87
C CYS A 40 -4.47 -10.10 -1.43
N THR A 41 -5.62 -10.78 -1.49
CA THR A 41 -6.91 -10.18 -1.09
C THR A 41 -7.90 -11.25 -0.59
N GLY A 42 -8.94 -10.82 0.12
CA GLY A 42 -10.04 -11.67 0.60
C GLY A 42 -10.52 -11.32 2.01
N ASN A 43 -9.69 -10.68 2.83
CA ASN A 43 -10.11 -10.20 4.14
C ASN A 43 -10.92 -8.92 4.00
N ILE A 44 -11.98 -8.80 4.81
CA ILE A 44 -12.88 -7.65 4.89
C ILE A 44 -13.01 -7.21 6.36
N ASN A 45 -13.21 -5.92 6.58
CA ASN A 45 -13.25 -5.35 7.93
C ASN A 45 -11.99 -5.67 8.73
N VAL A 46 -10.81 -5.55 8.09
CA VAL A 46 -9.52 -5.70 8.76
C VAL A 46 -9.34 -4.55 9.74
N CYS A 47 -9.65 -3.33 9.31
CA CYS A 47 -9.51 -2.14 10.13
C CYS A 47 -10.54 -2.08 11.25
N GLN A 48 -10.13 -1.52 12.39
CA GLN A 48 -11.04 -1.30 13.53
C GLN A 48 -12.27 -0.46 13.15
N LYS A 49 -13.36 -0.66 13.90
CA LYS A 49 -14.66 -0.01 13.66
C LYS A 49 -14.52 1.50 13.51
N GLY A 50 -15.03 2.03 12.41
CA GLY A 50 -14.97 3.46 12.06
C GLY A 50 -13.83 3.84 11.12
N LYS A 51 -12.93 2.91 10.80
CA LYS A 51 -11.95 3.05 9.73
C LYS A 51 -12.36 2.25 8.50
N THR A 52 -11.93 2.70 7.34
CA THR A 52 -12.20 2.06 6.06
C THR A 52 -11.00 1.25 5.60
N ASP A 53 -11.25 -0.01 5.23
CA ASP A 53 -10.27 -0.84 4.54
C ASP A 53 -9.98 -0.24 3.16
N THR A 54 -8.74 0.18 2.92
CA THR A 54 -8.30 0.64 1.60
C THR A 54 -6.97 0.02 1.19
N PHE A 55 -6.71 0.00 -0.11
CA PHE A 55 -5.45 -0.43 -0.69
C PHE A 55 -4.79 0.77 -1.35
N ASP A 56 -4.08 1.56 -0.54
CA ASP A 56 -3.21 2.61 -1.07
C ASP A 56 -2.00 2.02 -1.81
N ALA A 57 -1.11 2.86 -2.35
CA ALA A 57 0.06 2.39 -3.10
C ALA A 57 0.99 1.48 -2.27
N LYS A 58 1.08 1.69 -0.95
CA LYS A 58 1.94 0.90 -0.06
C LYS A 58 1.31 -0.46 0.24
N ALA A 59 0.04 -0.48 0.61
CA ALA A 59 -0.72 -1.72 0.82
C ALA A 59 -0.79 -2.52 -0.48
N THR A 60 -0.96 -1.85 -1.62
CA THR A 60 -0.99 -2.50 -2.94
C THR A 60 0.30 -3.25 -3.21
N LYS A 61 1.44 -2.56 -3.11
CA LYS A 61 2.75 -3.18 -3.33
C LYS A 61 3.01 -4.35 -2.36
N ALA A 62 2.68 -4.18 -1.09
CA ALA A 62 2.85 -5.24 -0.09
C ALA A 62 2.03 -6.50 -0.43
N ASN A 63 0.82 -6.35 -0.94
CA ASN A 63 -0.04 -7.47 -1.35
C ASN A 63 0.41 -8.15 -2.63
N GLU A 64 1.01 -7.42 -3.57
CA GLU A 64 1.65 -8.02 -4.75
C GLU A 64 2.91 -8.80 -4.35
N GLU A 65 3.74 -8.23 -3.47
CA GLU A 65 4.93 -8.90 -2.94
C GLU A 65 4.57 -10.16 -2.13
N ALA A 66 3.49 -10.13 -1.36
CA ALA A 66 2.99 -11.28 -0.61
C ALA A 66 2.61 -12.48 -1.50
N CYS A 67 2.33 -12.24 -2.78
CA CYS A 67 2.00 -13.27 -3.77
C CYS A 67 3.13 -13.60 -4.75
N LYS A 68 4.30 -12.96 -4.61
CA LYS A 68 5.42 -13.19 -5.51
C LYS A 68 5.96 -14.61 -5.36
N GLY A 69 5.98 -15.36 -6.46
CA GLY A 69 6.41 -16.77 -6.47
C GLY A 69 5.34 -17.75 -5.95
N LEU A 70 4.16 -17.25 -5.56
CA LEU A 70 3.01 -18.08 -5.23
C LEU A 70 2.10 -18.27 -6.45
N GLN A 71 1.23 -19.26 -6.36
CA GLN A 71 0.20 -19.51 -7.36
C GLN A 71 -1.14 -18.89 -6.92
N ARG A 72 -2.03 -18.67 -7.89
CA ARG A 72 -3.41 -18.25 -7.61
C ARG A 72 -4.08 -19.25 -6.65
N GLY A 73 -4.76 -18.72 -5.65
CA GLY A 73 -5.47 -19.51 -4.63
C GLY A 73 -4.62 -19.91 -3.42
N ASN A 74 -3.31 -19.70 -3.47
CA ASN A 74 -2.48 -19.88 -2.28
C ASN A 74 -2.83 -18.85 -1.22
N SER A 75 -2.82 -19.26 0.05
CA SER A 75 -2.95 -18.37 1.19
C SER A 75 -1.81 -17.35 1.23
N CYS A 76 -2.13 -16.12 1.62
CA CYS A 76 -1.17 -15.03 1.73
C CYS A 76 -1.58 -14.09 2.88
N THR A 77 -0.63 -13.26 3.35
CA THR A 77 -0.93 -12.23 4.35
C THR A 77 -1.28 -10.92 3.65
N GLN A 78 -2.54 -10.50 3.78
CA GLN A 78 -3.05 -9.26 3.22
C GLN A 78 -2.65 -8.09 4.12
N THR A 79 -2.16 -7.01 3.53
CA THR A 79 -1.91 -5.70 4.15
C THR A 79 -3.00 -4.73 3.73
N VAL A 80 -3.61 -4.03 4.68
CA VAL A 80 -4.69 -3.05 4.46
C VAL A 80 -4.26 -1.72 5.06
N ALA A 81 -4.51 -0.64 4.33
CA ALA A 81 -4.42 0.71 4.88
C ALA A 81 -5.78 1.07 5.51
N CYS A 82 -5.73 1.56 6.74
CA CYS A 82 -6.88 1.92 7.55
C CYS A 82 -6.94 3.44 7.68
N VAL A 83 -7.92 4.03 7.01
CA VAL A 83 -8.17 5.48 6.92
C VAL A 83 -9.47 5.88 7.59
#